data_AF-A0A355C9T4-F1
#
_entry.id   AF-A0A355C9T4-F1
#
_cell.length_a   1.000
_cell.length_b   1.000
_cell.length_c   1.000
_cell.angle_alpha   90.00
_cell.angle_beta   90.00
_cell.angle_gamma   90.00
#
_symmetry.space_group_name_H-M   'P 1'
#
loop_
_entity.id
_entity.type
_entity.pdbx_description
1 polymer ?
#
loop_
_entity_poly.entity_id
_entity_poly.type
_entity_poly.pdbx_seq_one_letter_code
_entity_poly.pdbx_strand_id
1 'polypeptide(L)'
;MQQPVAGQLQKGKGYPKKAYESDLLQHFAAPPGGYGNVPFYWWNGDSLRKERLQEQLDILSSSAVDGFAVSYIHTSPRIDTLENRDGYGLYGMTEPGVPHVFSDKWWEVWNWFSGEAGRRGLGAGLDDYTVGWNGNGYYPD
;
A
#
# COMPACT_ATOMS: atom_id res chain seq x y z
N MET A 1 19.37 0.85 -24.23
CA MET A 1 18.77 0.05 -23.15
C MET A 1 17.71 0.90 -22.48
N GLN A 2 16.46 0.45 -22.41
CA GLN A 2 15.42 1.13 -21.62
C GLN A 2 15.81 1.04 -20.14
N GLN A 3 15.74 2.16 -19.41
CA GLN A 3 15.93 2.14 -17.96
C GLN A 3 14.85 1.24 -17.34
N PRO A 4 15.20 0.35 -16.39
CA PRO A 4 14.20 -0.45 -15.72
C PRO A 4 13.18 0.46 -15.03
N VAL A 5 11.90 0.11 -15.14
CA VAL A 5 10.83 0.80 -14.40
C VAL A 5 11.16 0.67 -12.91
N ALA A 6 11.13 1.77 -12.16
CA ALA A 6 11.71 1.86 -10.81
C ALA A 6 11.28 0.73 -9.83
N GLY A 7 10.06 0.18 -9.99
CA GLY A 7 9.59 -0.96 -9.20
C GLY A 7 10.38 -2.27 -9.39
N GLN A 8 11.04 -2.47 -10.53
CA GLN A 8 11.88 -3.66 -10.77
C GLN A 8 13.11 -3.73 -9.87
N LEU A 9 13.55 -2.58 -9.32
CA LEU A 9 14.70 -2.50 -8.40
C LEU A 9 14.39 -3.10 -7.01
N GLN A 10 13.12 -3.34 -6.69
CA GLN A 10 12.71 -3.97 -5.42
C GLN A 10 12.69 -5.50 -5.48
N LYS A 11 12.78 -6.09 -6.69
CA LYS A 11 12.66 -7.54 -6.87
C LYS A 11 13.77 -8.26 -6.10
N GLY A 12 13.38 -9.16 -5.20
CA GLY A 12 14.32 -10.00 -4.45
C GLY A 12 14.93 -9.32 -3.22
N LYS A 13 14.59 -8.06 -2.91
CA LYS A 13 14.89 -7.50 -1.59
C LYS A 13 14.09 -8.24 -0.52
N GLY A 14 14.69 -8.44 0.65
CA GLY A 14 14.07 -9.19 1.76
C GLY A 14 14.02 -10.71 1.56
N TYR A 15 14.44 -11.24 0.40
CA TYR A 15 14.50 -12.68 0.19
C TYR A 15 15.64 -13.30 1.01
N PRO A 16 15.39 -14.40 1.75
CA PRO A 16 16.44 -15.09 2.50
C PRO A 16 17.56 -15.56 1.57
N LYS A 17 18.82 -15.28 1.94
CA LYS A 17 20.00 -15.83 1.27
C LYS A 17 20.68 -16.85 2.18
N LYS A 18 21.10 -17.98 1.61
CA LYS A 18 21.82 -19.04 2.34
C LYS A 18 23.15 -18.58 2.95
N ALA A 19 23.76 -17.52 2.40
CA ALA A 19 25.07 -17.03 2.82
C ALA A 19 25.10 -16.35 4.20
N TYR A 20 23.95 -16.09 4.84
CA TYR A 20 23.89 -15.34 6.10
C TYR A 20 24.29 -16.16 7.34
N GLU A 21 24.52 -17.48 7.23
CA GLU A 21 24.79 -18.36 8.37
C GLU A 21 26.00 -17.95 9.22
N SER A 22 27.05 -17.38 8.61
CA SER A 22 28.27 -16.97 9.34
C SER A 22 28.21 -15.56 9.93
N ASP A 23 27.15 -14.79 9.67
CA ASP A 23 27.06 -13.38 10.07
C ASP A 23 25.63 -12.93 10.45
N LEU A 24 24.86 -13.84 11.04
CA LEU A 24 23.46 -13.58 11.42
C LEU A 24 23.33 -12.46 12.45
N LEU A 25 24.23 -12.39 13.44
CA LEU A 25 24.14 -11.39 14.50
C LEU A 25 24.36 -9.97 13.97
N GLN A 26 25.30 -9.78 13.05
CA GLN A 26 25.54 -8.48 12.42
C GLN A 26 24.35 -8.04 11.58
N HIS A 27 23.78 -8.94 10.77
CA HIS A 27 22.59 -8.65 9.97
C HIS A 27 21.32 -8.50 10.83
N PHE A 28 21.27 -9.08 12.03
CA PHE A 28 20.19 -8.81 12.97
C PHE A 28 20.30 -7.40 13.55
N ALA A 29 21.52 -6.97 13.92
CA ALA A 29 21.77 -5.63 14.44
C ALA A 29 21.60 -4.53 13.38
N ALA A 30 21.92 -4.82 12.12
CA ALA A 30 21.79 -3.93 10.98
C ALA A 30 21.18 -4.70 9.78
N PRO A 31 19.85 -4.84 9.73
CA PRO A 31 19.19 -5.61 8.68
C PRO A 31 19.42 -5.00 7.30
N PRO A 32 19.68 -5.84 6.27
CA PRO A 32 19.77 -5.35 4.91
C PRO A 32 18.40 -4.85 4.42
N GLY A 33 18.39 -4.04 3.37
CA GLY A 33 17.14 -3.56 2.78
C GLY A 33 16.20 -4.69 2.33
N GLY A 34 14.91 -4.49 2.56
CA GLY A 34 13.82 -5.46 2.36
C GLY A 34 13.37 -6.19 3.63
N TYR A 35 13.91 -5.86 4.81
CA TYR A 35 13.51 -6.41 6.11
C TYR A 35 12.81 -5.37 7.02
N GLY A 36 12.62 -4.16 6.53
CA GLY A 36 11.86 -3.09 7.17
C GLY A 36 10.36 -3.37 7.16
N ASN A 37 9.63 -2.49 7.84
CA ASN A 37 8.19 -2.65 8.02
C ASN A 37 7.42 -2.52 6.71
N VAL A 38 6.30 -3.23 6.62
CA VAL A 38 5.31 -3.13 5.54
C VAL A 38 3.94 -2.85 6.17
N PRO A 39 3.62 -1.58 6.50
CA PRO A 39 2.36 -1.23 7.13
C PRO A 39 1.20 -1.18 6.11
N PHE A 40 -0.02 -1.22 6.63
CA PHE A 40 -1.20 -0.75 5.92
C PHE A 40 -1.12 0.76 5.72
N TYR A 41 -1.44 1.20 4.50
CA TYR A 41 -1.42 2.59 4.09
C TYR A 41 -2.77 2.98 3.51
N TRP A 42 -3.58 3.58 4.36
CA TRP A 42 -4.98 3.77 4.06
C TRP A 42 -5.24 4.99 3.18
N TRP A 43 -5.97 4.78 2.08
CA TRP A 43 -6.39 5.81 1.13
C TRP A 43 -7.86 6.25 1.36
N ASN A 44 -8.23 6.45 2.61
CA ASN A 44 -9.58 6.85 3.02
C ASN A 44 -9.62 8.23 3.70
N GLY A 45 -10.82 8.82 3.78
CA GLY A 45 -11.13 9.96 4.63
C GLY A 45 -10.83 11.35 4.06
N ASP A 46 -10.11 11.44 2.93
CA ASP A 46 -9.88 12.69 2.19
C ASP A 46 -9.55 12.38 0.72
N SER A 47 -9.53 13.41 -0.13
CA SER A 47 -9.11 13.30 -1.52
C SER A 47 -7.62 12.98 -1.65
N LEU A 48 -7.28 12.08 -2.57
CA LEU A 48 -5.92 11.69 -2.92
C LEU A 48 -5.21 12.81 -3.69
N ARG A 49 -4.72 13.79 -2.96
CA ARG A 49 -3.90 14.90 -3.48
C ARG A 49 -2.45 14.45 -3.61
N LYS A 50 -1.86 14.62 -4.80
CA LYS A 50 -0.48 14.19 -5.08
C LYS A 50 0.53 14.88 -4.17
N GLU A 51 0.30 16.13 -3.83
CA GLU A 51 1.18 16.91 -2.93
C GLU A 51 1.27 16.26 -1.55
N ARG A 52 0.11 15.90 -0.97
CA ARG A 52 0.04 15.20 0.33
C ARG A 52 0.67 13.81 0.26
N LEU A 53 0.39 13.06 -0.80
CA LEU A 53 0.97 11.73 -1.00
C LEU A 53 2.50 11.79 -1.15
N GLN A 54 3.02 12.85 -1.78
CA GLN A 54 4.46 13.07 -1.92
C GLN A 54 5.11 13.32 -0.56
N GLU A 55 4.53 14.21 0.25
CA GLU A 55 5.01 14.47 1.62
C GLU A 55 5.04 13.18 2.46
N GLN A 56 4.00 12.36 2.35
CA GLN A 56 3.93 11.07 3.04
C GLN A 56 5.02 10.10 2.55
N LEU A 57 5.28 10.03 1.24
CA LEU A 57 6.38 9.22 0.69
C LEU A 57 7.75 9.71 1.16
N ASP A 58 7.96 11.02 1.29
CA ASP A 58 9.22 11.58 1.78
C ASP A 58 9.46 11.16 3.24
N ILE A 59 8.43 11.26 4.09
CA ILE A 59 8.49 10.79 5.48
C ILE A 59 8.80 9.29 5.51
N LEU A 60 8.03 8.47 4.79
CA LEU A 60 8.18 7.01 4.79
C LEU A 60 9.56 6.57 4.28
N SER A 61 10.09 7.22 3.25
CA SER A 61 11.41 6.92 2.69
C SER A 61 12.58 7.22 3.64
N SER A 62 12.36 8.06 4.65
CA SER A 62 13.34 8.38 5.70
C SER A 62 13.22 7.48 6.94
N SER A 63 12.26 6.55 6.94
CA SER A 63 11.93 5.67 8.07
C SER A 63 12.33 4.22 7.81
N ALA A 64 12.15 3.34 8.81
CA ALA A 64 12.42 1.89 8.70
C ALA A 64 11.31 1.13 7.96
N VAL A 65 10.87 1.66 6.81
CA VAL A 65 9.81 1.09 5.96
C VAL A 65 10.43 0.72 4.62
N ASP A 66 10.21 -0.52 4.18
CA ASP A 66 10.67 -1.00 2.87
C ASP A 66 9.55 -1.00 1.82
N GLY A 67 8.30 -0.88 2.25
CA GLY A 67 7.14 -0.75 1.38
C GLY A 67 5.85 -0.67 2.17
N PHE A 68 4.72 -0.70 1.50
CA PHE A 68 3.41 -0.68 2.16
C PHE A 68 2.35 -1.34 1.29
N ALA A 69 1.29 -1.72 1.97
CA ALA A 69 0.05 -2.20 1.39
C ALA A 69 -0.94 -1.02 1.35
N VAL A 70 -1.26 -0.53 0.16
CA VAL A 70 -2.29 0.50 -0.01
C VAL A 70 -3.65 -0.15 0.21
N SER A 71 -4.42 0.37 1.15
CA SER A 71 -5.62 -0.29 1.66
C SER A 71 -6.82 0.65 1.65
N TYR A 72 -8.01 0.06 1.47
CA TYR A 72 -9.30 0.74 1.57
C TYR A 72 -10.15 0.12 2.66
N ILE A 73 -10.88 0.93 3.42
CA ILE A 73 -11.78 0.44 4.46
C ILE A 73 -13.09 -0.12 3.87
N HIS A 74 -13.76 -0.99 4.62
CA HIS A 74 -15.17 -1.26 4.40
C HIS A 74 -15.99 -0.08 4.91
N THR A 75 -17.02 0.32 4.16
CA THR A 75 -18.03 1.27 4.60
C THR A 75 -19.41 0.86 4.09
N SER A 76 -20.43 1.16 4.86
CA SER A 76 -21.81 1.19 4.40
C SER A 76 -22.51 2.35 5.10
N PRO A 77 -22.92 3.41 4.39
CA PRO A 77 -23.51 4.59 5.02
C PRO A 77 -24.68 4.29 5.94
N ARG A 78 -25.53 3.30 5.61
CA ARG A 78 -26.66 2.90 6.47
C ARG A 78 -26.17 2.14 7.71
N ILE A 79 -25.32 1.14 7.52
CA ILE A 79 -24.87 0.26 8.59
C ILE A 79 -23.96 1.03 9.55
N ASP A 80 -23.00 1.79 9.03
CA ASP A 80 -22.02 2.55 9.81
C ASP A 80 -22.69 3.63 10.66
N THR A 81 -23.77 4.26 10.16
CA THR A 81 -24.42 5.38 10.87
C THR A 81 -25.60 4.97 11.74
N LEU A 82 -26.32 3.89 11.39
CA LEU A 82 -27.56 3.50 12.10
C LEU A 82 -27.39 2.24 12.93
N GLU A 83 -26.77 1.20 12.37
CA GLU A 83 -26.79 -0.15 12.95
C GLU A 83 -25.56 -0.41 13.83
N ASN A 84 -24.38 0.03 13.38
CA ASN A 84 -23.10 -0.20 14.05
C ASN A 84 -22.49 1.09 14.64
N ARG A 85 -23.31 2.12 14.86
CA ARG A 85 -22.89 3.42 15.42
C ARG A 85 -22.13 3.30 16.75
N ASP A 86 -22.42 2.23 17.51
CA ASP A 86 -21.87 1.93 18.84
C ASP A 86 -20.81 0.79 18.79
N GLY A 87 -20.43 0.33 17.59
CA GLY A 87 -19.33 -0.63 17.36
C GLY A 87 -19.74 -2.01 16.80
N TYR A 88 -18.77 -2.64 16.12
CA TYR A 88 -18.76 -3.89 15.33
C TYR A 88 -19.63 -3.95 14.06
N GLY A 89 -19.00 -4.26 12.92
CA GLY A 89 -19.66 -4.61 11.66
C GLY A 89 -18.84 -5.55 10.76
N LEU A 90 -19.37 -6.72 10.44
CA LEU A 90 -18.81 -7.71 9.50
C LEU A 90 -19.25 -7.45 8.03
N TYR A 91 -19.65 -6.22 7.72
CA TYR A 91 -20.39 -5.89 6.50
C TYR A 91 -19.99 -4.50 6.01
N GLY A 92 -19.85 -4.34 4.70
CA GLY A 92 -19.56 -3.05 4.06
C GLY A 92 -18.90 -3.20 2.71
N MET A 93 -19.14 -2.24 1.83
CA MET A 93 -18.53 -2.15 0.50
C MET A 93 -17.16 -1.47 0.61
N THR A 94 -16.31 -1.58 -0.42
CA THR A 94 -15.11 -0.74 -0.48
C THR A 94 -15.50 0.73 -0.41
N GLU A 95 -14.86 1.51 0.45
CA GLU A 95 -15.00 2.98 0.44
C GLU A 95 -14.60 3.51 -0.94
N PRO A 96 -15.49 4.23 -1.64
CA PRO A 96 -15.27 4.57 -3.04
C PRO A 96 -14.04 5.44 -3.24
N GLY A 97 -13.63 6.25 -2.26
CA GLY A 97 -12.48 7.12 -2.36
C GLY A 97 -12.70 8.31 -3.30
N VAL A 98 -11.75 9.25 -3.27
CA VAL A 98 -11.76 10.41 -4.17
C VAL A 98 -10.34 10.62 -4.72
N PRO A 99 -10.07 10.32 -6.00
CA PRO A 99 -10.99 9.80 -7.03
C PRO A 99 -11.49 8.38 -6.70
N HIS A 100 -12.61 8.00 -7.32
CA HIS A 100 -13.23 6.70 -7.10
C HIS A 100 -12.25 5.56 -7.45
N VAL A 101 -12.13 4.54 -6.60
CA VAL A 101 -11.27 3.37 -6.82
C VAL A 101 -11.50 2.80 -8.21
N PHE A 102 -10.41 2.51 -8.92
CA PHE A 102 -10.38 1.99 -10.30
C PHE A 102 -10.95 2.88 -11.42
N SER A 103 -11.37 4.11 -11.12
CA SER A 103 -11.59 5.10 -12.19
C SER A 103 -10.27 5.44 -12.91
N ASP A 104 -10.35 6.01 -14.11
CA ASP A 104 -9.16 6.45 -14.87
C ASP A 104 -8.27 7.39 -14.04
N LYS A 105 -8.90 8.34 -13.33
CA LYS A 105 -8.20 9.27 -12.42
C LYS A 105 -7.51 8.56 -11.27
N TRP A 106 -8.10 7.49 -10.75
CA TRP A 106 -7.48 6.68 -9.71
C TRP A 106 -6.25 5.95 -10.25
N TRP A 107 -6.33 5.37 -11.45
CA TRP A 107 -5.18 4.74 -12.09
C TRP A 107 -4.06 5.74 -12.41
N GLU A 108 -4.38 6.97 -12.76
CA GLU A 108 -3.38 8.04 -12.89
C GLU A 108 -2.65 8.33 -11.56
N VAL A 109 -3.39 8.38 -10.45
CA VAL A 109 -2.80 8.55 -9.11
C VAL A 109 -1.97 7.33 -8.74
N TRP A 110 -2.48 6.12 -8.91
CA TRP A 110 -1.79 4.86 -8.62
C TRP A 110 -0.47 4.72 -9.38
N ASN A 111 -0.49 4.95 -10.70
CA ASN A 111 0.70 4.86 -11.55
C ASN A 111 1.76 5.88 -11.17
N TRP A 112 1.34 7.11 -10.86
CA TRP A 112 2.24 8.14 -10.37
C TRP A 112 2.84 7.77 -9.00
N PHE A 113 1.99 7.39 -8.04
CA PHE A 113 2.37 7.10 -6.67
C PHE A 113 3.29 5.89 -6.56
N SER A 114 2.94 4.77 -7.20
CA SER A 114 3.78 3.55 -7.22
C SER A 114 5.13 3.81 -7.91
N GLY A 115 5.15 4.67 -8.93
CA GLY A 115 6.40 5.14 -9.55
C GLY A 115 7.26 5.96 -8.59
N GLU A 116 6.67 6.93 -7.88
CA GLU A 116 7.37 7.75 -6.88
C GLU A 116 7.87 6.95 -5.68
N ALA A 117 7.11 5.95 -5.23
CA ALA A 117 7.53 4.99 -4.21
C ALA A 117 8.75 4.19 -4.68
N GLY A 118 8.71 3.65 -5.90
CA GLY A 118 9.82 2.90 -6.49
C GLY A 118 11.10 3.74 -6.61
N ARG A 119 11.00 5.02 -7.00
CA ARG A 119 12.15 5.95 -7.06
C ARG A 119 12.81 6.19 -5.70
N ARG A 120 12.02 6.12 -4.62
CA ARG A 120 12.48 6.23 -3.22
C ARG A 120 12.97 4.92 -2.62
N GLY A 121 12.96 3.85 -3.40
CA GLY A 121 13.37 2.55 -2.90
C GLY A 121 12.28 1.79 -2.13
N LEU A 122 11.02 2.26 -2.17
CA LEU A 122 9.88 1.66 -1.47
C LEU A 122 9.08 0.73 -2.39
N GLY A 123 8.58 -0.37 -1.84
CA GLY A 123 7.56 -1.21 -2.46
C GLY A 123 6.14 -0.65 -2.26
N ALA A 124 5.28 -0.81 -3.25
CA ALA A 124 3.86 -0.46 -3.16
C ALA A 124 3.01 -1.64 -3.64
N GLY A 125 2.20 -2.21 -2.74
CA GLY A 125 1.16 -3.19 -3.05
C GLY A 125 -0.23 -2.59 -2.91
N LEU A 126 -1.24 -3.18 -3.55
CA LEU A 126 -2.65 -2.86 -3.32
C LEU A 126 -3.27 -4.05 -2.61
N ASP A 127 -3.90 -3.81 -1.46
CA ASP A 127 -4.64 -4.86 -0.77
C ASP A 127 -5.97 -5.12 -1.47
N ASP A 128 -6.27 -6.39 -1.71
CA ASP A 128 -7.51 -6.83 -2.34
C ASP A 128 -8.63 -7.11 -1.33
N TYR A 129 -8.38 -6.97 -0.04
CA TYR A 129 -9.27 -7.46 1.01
C TYR A 129 -10.67 -6.83 0.99
N THR A 130 -10.83 -5.62 0.43
CA THR A 130 -12.13 -4.98 0.19
C THR A 130 -12.57 -5.00 -1.28
N VAL A 131 -11.63 -5.03 -2.22
CA VAL A 131 -11.89 -4.88 -3.67
C VAL A 131 -11.98 -6.21 -4.44
N GLY A 132 -11.67 -7.35 -3.80
CA GLY A 132 -11.58 -8.67 -4.43
C GLY A 132 -12.82 -9.55 -4.35
N TRP A 133 -13.96 -9.04 -3.86
CA TRP A 133 -15.13 -9.87 -3.52
C TRP A 133 -16.32 -9.62 -4.44
N ASN A 134 -17.01 -10.68 -4.86
CA ASN A 134 -18.23 -10.58 -5.66
C ASN A 134 -19.29 -9.73 -4.91
N GLY A 135 -19.86 -8.76 -5.60
CA GLY A 135 -20.87 -7.86 -5.05
C GLY A 135 -20.32 -6.57 -4.43
N ASN A 136 -18.99 -6.42 -4.26
CA ASN A 136 -18.37 -5.20 -3.72
C ASN A 136 -18.16 -4.07 -4.74
N GLY A 137 -18.75 -4.19 -5.93
CA GLY A 137 -18.66 -3.21 -7.02
C GLY A 137 -17.42 -3.36 -7.90
N TYR A 138 -16.43 -4.15 -7.46
CA TYR A 138 -15.19 -4.41 -8.19
C TYR A 138 -14.79 -5.87 -7.98
N TYR A 139 -14.40 -6.54 -9.07
CA TYR A 139 -13.92 -7.92 -9.06
C TYR A 139 -12.74 -7.99 -10.04
N PRO A 140 -11.51 -8.22 -9.56
CA PRO A 140 -10.31 -8.19 -10.39
C PRO A 140 -10.00 -9.52 -11.13
N ASP A 141 -10.90 -10.51 -11.12
CA ASP A 141 -10.74 -11.79 -11.83
C ASP A 141 -11.71 -11.92 -13.02
#